data_AF-A0A2Z6GCY6-F1
#
_entry.id   AF-A0A2Z6GCY6-F1
#
_cell.length_a   1.000
_cell.length_b   1.000
_cell.length_c   1.000
_cell.angle_alpha   90.00
_cell.angle_beta   90.00
_cell.angle_gamma   90.00
#
_symmetry.space_group_name_H-M   'P 1'
#
loop_
_entity.id
_entity.type
_entity.pdbx_description
1 polymer ?
#
loop_
_entity_poly.entity_id
_entity_poly.type
_entity_poly.pdbx_seq_one_letter_code
_entity_poly.pdbx_strand_id
1 'polypeptide(L)'
;MIPLDSITSLHVTLSILLSSITPDFINGGFELLAGFFVLNHCRVLHAHKQARGVSLASVLFFTLWGLWNLYYYPSLHQPLSYYGGWFVVAANALYVSMMVSYRSREDLGGEIYLGVGK
;
A
#
# COMPACT_ATOMS: atom_id res chain seq x y z
N MET A 1 33.76 29.41 21.99
CA MET A 1 34.31 29.10 20.66
C MET A 1 33.72 27.76 20.24
N ILE A 2 32.92 27.69 19.17
CA ILE A 2 32.33 26.42 18.70
C ILE A 2 33.45 25.64 17.98
N PRO A 3 33.63 24.33 18.24
CA PRO A 3 34.64 23.53 17.53
C PRO A 3 34.35 23.47 16.03
N LEU A 4 35.39 23.62 15.20
CA LEU A 4 35.27 23.63 13.74
C LEU A 4 34.70 22.29 13.21
N ASP A 5 35.08 21.21 13.87
CA ASP A 5 34.65 19.82 13.73
C ASP A 5 33.15 19.61 13.99
N SER A 6 32.54 20.42 14.87
CA SER A 6 31.07 20.43 15.06
C SER A 6 30.34 21.07 13.89
N ILE A 7 30.93 22.08 13.24
CA ILE A 7 30.36 22.76 12.08
C ILE A 7 30.37 21.85 10.86
N THR A 8 31.46 21.12 10.63
CA THR A 8 31.57 20.15 9.53
C THR A 8 30.57 19.01 9.69
N SER A 9 30.39 18.50 10.91
CA SER A 9 29.43 17.41 11.21
C SER A 9 27.98 17.84 11.02
N LEU A 10 27.63 19.07 11.40
CA LEU A 10 26.29 19.63 11.17
C LEU A 10 25.99 19.79 9.69
N HIS A 11 26.94 20.31 8.91
CA HIS A 11 26.78 20.47 7.46
C HIS A 11 26.56 19.13 6.76
N VAL A 12 27.34 18.11 7.10
CA VAL A 12 27.19 16.75 6.53
C VAL A 12 25.82 16.17 6.88
N THR A 13 25.40 16.29 8.14
CA THR A 13 24.10 15.79 8.59
C THR A 13 22.95 16.49 7.88
N LEU A 14 23.03 17.82 7.73
CA LEU A 14 22.03 18.63 7.02
C LEU A 14 21.97 18.27 5.54
N SER A 15 23.12 18.09 4.87
CA SER A 15 23.18 17.70 3.46
C SER A 15 22.58 16.31 3.21
N ILE A 16 22.84 15.34 4.09
CA ILE A 16 22.22 14.01 4.04
C ILE A 16 20.71 14.13 4.19
N LEU A 17 20.24 14.88 5.19
CA LEU A 17 18.81 15.05 5.47
C LEU A 17 18.07 15.74 4.32
N LEU A 18 18.68 16.77 3.71
CA LEU A 18 18.12 17.48 2.57
C LEU A 18 18.09 16.58 1.31
N SER A 19 19.09 15.72 1.13
CA SER A 19 19.14 14.79 0.00
C SER A 19 18.10 13.65 0.10
N SER A 20 17.71 13.25 1.30
CA SER A 20 16.71 12.20 1.53
C SER A 20 15.26 12.70 1.47
N ILE A 21 15.04 14.00 1.65
CA ILE A 21 13.71 14.63 1.56
C ILE A 21 13.11 14.47 0.15
N THR A 22 13.86 14.76 -0.92
CA THR A 22 13.31 14.68 -2.28
C THR A 22 12.85 13.26 -2.67
N PRO A 23 13.64 12.19 -2.44
CA PRO A 23 13.19 10.82 -2.66
C PRO A 23 11.98 10.42 -1.83
N ASP A 24 11.91 10.84 -0.55
CA ASP A 24 10.80 10.49 0.34
C ASP A 24 9.49 11.13 -0.11
N PHE A 25 9.52 12.41 -0.54
CA PHE A 25 8.35 13.08 -1.07
C PHE A 25 7.79 12.41 -2.32
N ILE A 26 8.68 12.01 -3.24
CA ILE A 26 8.28 11.34 -4.48
C ILE A 26 7.66 9.98 -4.13
N ASN A 27 8.41 9.14 -3.43
CA ASN A 27 7.98 7.78 -3.13
C ASN A 27 6.75 7.74 -2.22
N GLY A 28 6.74 8.53 -1.15
CA GLY A 28 5.58 8.66 -0.27
C GLY A 28 4.35 9.23 -0.97
N GLY A 29 4.53 10.13 -1.95
CA GLY A 29 3.44 10.59 -2.81
C GLY A 29 2.85 9.47 -3.67
N PHE A 30 3.70 8.63 -4.27
CA PHE A 30 3.25 7.45 -5.01
C PHE A 30 2.55 6.42 -4.12
N GLU A 31 3.07 6.14 -2.93
CA GLU A 31 2.43 5.25 -1.95
C GLU A 31 1.03 5.77 -1.58
N LEU A 32 0.89 7.06 -1.26
CA LEU A 32 -0.42 7.64 -0.95
C LEU A 32 -1.41 7.51 -2.11
N LEU A 33 -0.97 7.82 -3.34
CA LEU A 33 -1.80 7.67 -4.53
C LEU A 33 -2.18 6.21 -4.78
N ALA A 34 -1.24 5.28 -4.63
CA ALA A 34 -1.49 3.85 -4.76
C ALA A 34 -2.59 3.39 -3.80
N GLY A 35 -2.57 3.85 -2.55
CA GLY A 35 -3.62 3.55 -1.57
C GLY A 35 -5.01 4.00 -2.03
N PHE A 36 -5.13 5.19 -2.63
CA PHE A 36 -6.41 5.65 -3.21
C PHE A 36 -6.86 4.78 -4.39
N PHE A 37 -5.95 4.34 -5.26
CA PHE A 37 -6.29 3.43 -6.36
C PHE A 37 -6.72 2.04 -5.86
N VAL A 38 -6.10 1.53 -4.80
CA VAL A 38 -6.55 0.30 -4.14
C VAL A 38 -7.95 0.48 -3.55
N LEU A 39 -8.23 1.60 -2.90
CA LEU A 39 -9.60 1.91 -2.42
C LEU A 39 -10.61 2.02 -3.57
N ASN A 40 -10.20 2.48 -4.75
CA ASN A 40 -11.06 2.45 -5.93
C ASN A 40 -11.39 1.01 -6.36
N HIS A 41 -10.44 0.06 -6.26
CA HIS A 41 -10.76 -1.36 -6.43
C HIS A 41 -11.78 -1.85 -5.39
N CYS A 42 -11.65 -1.45 -4.12
CA CYS A 42 -12.64 -1.75 -3.08
C CYS A 42 -14.02 -1.17 -3.43
N ARG A 43 -14.10 0.06 -3.92
CA ARG A 43 -15.36 0.72 -4.33
C ARG A 43 -16.04 -0.06 -5.45
N VAL A 44 -15.30 -0.41 -6.50
CA VAL A 44 -15.82 -1.19 -7.65
C VAL A 44 -16.25 -2.58 -7.18
N LEU A 45 -15.42 -3.27 -6.42
CA LEU A 45 -15.73 -4.58 -5.88
C LEU A 45 -16.97 -4.55 -4.96
N HIS A 46 -17.14 -3.49 -4.16
CA HIS A 46 -18.32 -3.31 -3.32
C HIS A 46 -19.59 -3.07 -4.14
N ALA A 47 -19.50 -2.38 -5.27
CA ALA A 47 -20.64 -2.13 -6.16
C ALA A 47 -21.07 -3.39 -6.90
N HIS A 48 -20.12 -4.17 -7.41
CA HIS A 48 -20.41 -5.37 -8.20
C HIS A 48 -20.61 -6.64 -7.36
N LYS A 49 -20.15 -6.66 -6.11
CA LYS A 49 -20.23 -7.82 -5.19
C LYS A 49 -19.63 -9.11 -5.77
N GLN A 50 -18.74 -9.00 -6.75
CA GLN A 50 -18.12 -10.11 -7.46
C GLN A 50 -16.63 -9.86 -7.68
N ALA A 51 -15.81 -10.86 -7.41
CA ALA A 51 -14.34 -10.75 -7.39
C ALA A 51 -13.70 -11.50 -8.56
N ARG A 52 -13.99 -11.05 -9.79
CA ARG A 52 -13.56 -11.69 -11.05
C ARG A 52 -12.43 -10.94 -11.74
N GLY A 53 -11.57 -11.66 -12.46
CA GLY A 53 -10.52 -11.08 -13.31
C GLY A 53 -9.24 -10.61 -12.60
N VAL A 54 -9.16 -10.72 -11.27
CA VAL A 54 -7.96 -10.37 -10.50
C VAL A 54 -7.48 -11.58 -9.69
N SER A 55 -6.20 -11.91 -9.75
CA SER A 55 -5.62 -13.01 -8.98
C SER A 55 -5.49 -12.65 -7.50
N LEU A 56 -6.10 -13.44 -6.61
CA LEU A 56 -5.96 -13.25 -5.16
C LEU A 56 -4.50 -13.40 -4.70
N ALA A 57 -3.76 -14.35 -5.31
CA ALA A 57 -2.34 -14.55 -5.00
C ALA A 57 -1.51 -13.29 -5.32
N SER A 58 -1.81 -12.60 -6.42
CA SER A 58 -1.12 -11.35 -6.78
C SER A 58 -1.40 -10.26 -5.76
N VAL A 59 -2.66 -10.10 -5.33
CA VAL A 59 -3.01 -9.08 -4.32
C VAL A 59 -2.37 -9.39 -2.97
N LEU A 60 -2.33 -10.67 -2.55
CA LEU A 60 -1.63 -11.09 -1.34
C LEU A 60 -0.13 -10.79 -1.42
N PHE A 61 0.51 -11.07 -2.56
CA PHE A 61 1.91 -10.73 -2.79
C PHE A 61 2.16 -9.22 -2.65
N PHE A 62 1.34 -8.37 -3.28
CA PHE A 62 1.50 -6.92 -3.14
C PHE A 62 1.21 -6.40 -1.73
N THR A 63 0.32 -7.06 -0.99
CA THR A 63 0.11 -6.75 0.44
C THR A 63 1.37 -7.06 1.26
N LEU A 64 1.98 -8.24 1.04
CA LEU A 64 3.23 -8.65 1.69
C LEU A 64 4.39 -7.73 1.29
N TRP A 65 4.44 -7.32 0.04
CA TRP A 65 5.43 -6.35 -0.45
C TRP A 65 5.27 -4.99 0.24
N GLY A 66 4.04 -4.51 0.45
CA GLY A 66 3.80 -3.30 1.25
C GLY A 66 4.26 -3.44 2.71
N LEU A 67 4.05 -4.61 3.34
CA LEU A 67 4.57 -4.89 4.68
C LEU A 67 6.10 -4.91 4.72
N TRP A 68 6.73 -5.45 3.68
CA TRP A 68 8.18 -5.37 3.51
C TRP A 68 8.66 -3.93 3.40
N ASN A 69 7.99 -3.09 2.62
CA ASN A 69 8.31 -1.66 2.49
C ASN A 69 8.23 -0.94 3.85
N LEU A 70 7.22 -1.26 4.68
CA LEU A 70 7.11 -0.71 6.03
C LEU A 70 8.31 -1.07 6.93
N TYR A 71 8.83 -2.29 6.81
CA TYR A 71 10.05 -2.70 7.51
C TYR A 71 11.29 -1.98 6.95
N TYR A 72 11.33 -1.72 5.64
CA TYR A 72 12.49 -1.17 4.96
C TYR A 72 12.61 0.36 5.08
N TYR A 73 11.51 1.12 5.00
CA TYR A 73 11.55 2.59 5.00
C TYR A 73 12.21 3.26 6.20
N PRO A 74 12.11 2.73 7.44
CA PRO A 74 12.87 3.27 8.58
C PRO A 74 14.39 3.24 8.35
N SER A 75 14.91 2.23 7.66
CA SER A 75 16.35 2.14 7.32
C SER A 75 16.79 3.17 6.27
N LEU A 76 15.84 3.71 5.50
CA LEU A 76 16.08 4.76 4.51
C LEU A 76 15.83 6.18 5.03
N HIS A 77 15.38 6.32 6.29
CA HIS A 77 14.96 7.60 6.86
C HIS A 77 13.87 8.31 6.03
N GLN A 78 12.89 7.53 5.55
CA GLN A 78 11.80 7.99 4.67
C GLN A 78 10.43 7.98 5.39
N PRO A 79 10.13 8.98 6.23
CA PRO A 79 8.91 9.01 7.03
C PRO A 79 7.62 9.13 6.19
N LEU A 80 7.60 9.90 5.11
CA LEU A 80 6.40 10.04 4.28
C LEU A 80 6.08 8.72 3.57
N SER A 81 7.10 8.06 3.04
CA SER A 81 7.00 6.72 2.45
C SER A 81 6.53 5.70 3.47
N TYR A 82 7.00 5.78 4.72
CA TYR A 82 6.55 4.91 5.81
C TYR A 82 5.05 5.07 6.10
N TYR A 83 4.56 6.29 6.26
CA TYR A 83 3.13 6.52 6.49
C TYR A 83 2.27 6.23 5.25
N GLY A 84 2.78 6.53 4.05
CA GLY A 84 2.15 6.15 2.79
C GLY A 84 2.03 4.64 2.64
N GLY A 85 3.09 3.89 2.98
CA GLY A 85 3.10 2.43 2.98
C GLY A 85 2.06 1.84 3.93
N TRP A 86 1.86 2.44 5.11
CA TRP A 86 0.80 2.02 6.03
C TRP A 86 -0.59 2.16 5.41
N PHE A 87 -0.82 3.26 4.71
CA PHE A 87 -2.07 3.48 3.99
C PHE A 87 -2.30 2.45 2.88
N VAL A 88 -1.26 2.14 2.08
CA VAL A 88 -1.33 1.12 1.02
C VAL A 88 -1.59 -0.27 1.59
N VAL A 89 -0.89 -0.65 2.67
CA VAL A 89 -1.09 -1.93 3.34
C VAL A 89 -2.52 -2.04 3.88
N ALA A 90 -3.04 -1.00 4.53
CA ALA A 90 -4.41 -0.99 5.04
C ALA A 90 -5.44 -1.10 3.90
N ALA A 91 -5.26 -0.37 2.81
CA ALA A 91 -6.14 -0.45 1.64
C ALA A 91 -6.11 -1.84 1.00
N ASN A 92 -4.93 -2.45 0.85
CA ASN A 92 -4.78 -3.81 0.33
C ASN A 92 -5.40 -4.85 1.26
N ALA A 93 -5.20 -4.73 2.58
CA ALA A 93 -5.81 -5.64 3.55
C ALA A 93 -7.35 -5.60 3.47
N LEU A 94 -7.93 -4.41 3.33
CA LEU A 94 -9.35 -4.25 3.06
C LEU A 94 -9.74 -4.94 1.73
N TYR A 95 -9.00 -4.70 0.66
CA TYR A 95 -9.29 -5.29 -0.65
C TYR A 95 -9.24 -6.81 -0.64
N VAL A 96 -8.20 -7.40 -0.04
CA VAL A 96 -8.07 -8.85 0.18
C VAL A 96 -9.27 -9.40 0.95
N SER A 97 -9.64 -8.74 2.05
CA SER A 97 -10.78 -9.14 2.88
C SER A 97 -12.08 -9.16 2.06
N MET A 98 -12.29 -8.16 1.22
CA MET A 98 -13.45 -8.09 0.32
C MET A 98 -13.41 -9.17 -0.77
N MET A 99 -12.24 -9.42 -1.37
CA MET A 99 -12.08 -10.46 -2.39
C MET A 99 -12.40 -11.84 -1.82
N VAL A 100 -11.89 -12.19 -0.64
CA VAL A 100 -12.16 -13.47 0.02
C VAL A 100 -13.65 -13.61 0.34
N SER A 101 -14.27 -12.56 0.89
CA SER A 101 -15.70 -12.56 1.26
C SER A 101 -16.62 -12.75 0.05
N TYR A 102 -16.39 -12.03 -1.06
CA TYR A 102 -17.25 -12.15 -2.24
C TYR A 102 -17.01 -13.40 -3.07
N ARG A 103 -15.78 -13.94 -3.11
CA ARG A 103 -15.53 -15.27 -3.72
C ARG A 103 -16.27 -16.38 -3.00
N SER A 104 -16.19 -16.39 -1.67
CA SER A 104 -16.87 -17.40 -0.86
C SER A 104 -18.39 -17.36 -1.04
N ARG A 105 -18.97 -16.18 -1.31
CA ARG A 105 -20.40 -16.02 -1.61
C ARG A 105 -20.77 -16.45 -3.03
N GLU A 106 -19.89 -16.28 -4.01
CA GLU A 106 -20.11 -16.84 -5.36
C GLU A 106 -20.13 -18.37 -5.29
N ASP A 107 -19.21 -18.98 -4.54
CA ASP A 107 -19.13 -20.45 -4.40
C ASP A 107 -20.34 -21.02 -3.63
N LEU A 108 -20.77 -20.36 -2.54
CA LEU A 108 -21.97 -20.74 -1.77
C LEU A 108 -23.28 -20.43 -2.51
N GLY A 109 -23.27 -19.43 -3.39
CA GLY A 109 -24.38 -19.10 -4.29
C GLY A 109 -24.41 -19.92 -5.57
N GLY A 110 -23.37 -20.71 -5.87
CA GLY A 110 -23.29 -21.57 -7.05
C GLY A 110 -24.38 -22.64 -7.13
N GLU A 111 -24.93 -23.05 -5.99
CA GLU A 111 -26.14 -23.89 -5.91
C GLU A 111 -27.45 -23.08 -6.12
N ILE A 112 -27.45 -21.77 -5.88
CA ILE A 112 -28.61 -20.87 -6.06
C ILE A 112 -28.65 -20.27 -7.49
N TYR A 113 -27.53 -20.29 -8.23
CA TYR A 113 -27.43 -19.81 -9.61
C TYR A 113 -27.61 -20.90 -10.69
N LEU A 114 -28.14 -22.08 -10.33
CA LEU A 114 -28.67 -23.08 -11.29
C LEU A 114 -30.18 -22.87 -11.59
N GLY A 115 -30.70 -21.66 -11.42
CA GLY A 115 -32.11 -21.35 -11.63
C GLY A 115 -32.32 -20.10 -12.48
N VAL A 116 -32.68 -20.35 -13.75
CA VAL A 116 -33.31 -19.42 -14.71
C VAL A 116 -32.37 -18.44 -15.43
N GLY A 117 -32.11 -18.78 -16.69
CA GLY A 117 -31.53 -17.88 -17.66
C GLY A 117 -32.41 -16.66 -17.93
N LYS A 118 -31.75 -15.60 -18.37
CA LYS A 118 -32.29 -14.61 -19.28
C LYS A 118 -31.29 -14.40 -20.40
#